data_AF-A0A3E2TKI4-F1
#
_entry.id   AF-A0A3E2TKI4-F1
#
_cell.length_a   1.000
_cell.length_b   1.000
_cell.length_c   1.000
_cell.angle_alpha   90.00
_cell.angle_beta   90.00
_cell.angle_gamma   90.00
#
_symmetry.space_group_name_H-M   'P 1'
#
loop_
_entity.id
_entity.type
_entity.pdbx_description
1 polymer ?
#
loop_
_entity_poly.entity_id
_entity_poly.type
_entity_poly.pdbx_seq_one_letter_code
_entity_poly.pdbx_strand_id
1 'polypeptide(L)'
;MSELSQMVLDYYKNKEYDINKIVNEIDKLKIDVVKDYLDNSPDESLYVIKRSGNLEQYSRDKIARSIKNAADSNGQYLNRSDVEILMEDVSNHMKDLNRKVFKTSEIKEFVKQSLKDEGYGKIYDSYVSYIQV
;
A
#
# COMPACT_ATOMS: atom_id res chain seq x y z
N MET A 1 21.66 6.14 21.16
CA MET A 1 21.51 6.12 19.69
C MET A 1 22.03 4.78 19.18
N SER A 2 21.36 4.09 18.25
CA SER A 2 21.86 2.81 17.73
C SER A 2 23.06 3.02 16.79
N GLU A 3 23.87 1.98 16.57
CA GLU A 3 24.98 2.00 15.60
C GLU A 3 24.48 2.45 14.20
N LEU A 4 23.38 1.86 13.73
CA LEU A 4 22.74 2.26 12.47
C LEU A 4 22.35 3.75 12.47
N SER A 5 21.81 4.26 13.57
CA SER A 5 21.45 5.68 13.65
C SER A 5 22.68 6.59 13.55
N GLN A 6 23.82 6.18 14.11
CA GLN A 6 25.08 6.91 14.00
C GLN A 6 25.59 6.91 12.54
N MET A 7 25.57 5.75 11.87
CA MET A 7 25.95 5.63 10.47
C MET A 7 25.11 6.53 9.55
N VAL A 8 23.78 6.55 9.76
CA VAL A 8 22.87 7.41 8.99
C VAL A 8 23.18 8.89 9.24
N LEU A 9 23.43 9.30 10.48
CA LEU A 9 23.82 10.68 10.76
C LEU A 9 25.15 11.05 10.10
N ASP A 10 26.15 10.18 10.18
CA ASP A 10 27.47 10.41 9.59
C ASP A 10 27.40 10.57 8.06
N TYR A 11 26.50 9.83 7.40
CA TYR A 11 26.23 10.00 5.97
C TYR A 11 25.70 11.41 5.61
N TYR A 12 24.87 12.02 6.46
CA TYR A 12 24.29 13.34 6.19
C TYR A 12 25.15 14.52 6.67
N LYS A 13 26.08 14.32 7.63
CA LYS A 13 26.89 15.40 8.24
C LYS A 13 27.57 16.34 7.25
N ASN A 14 28.01 15.82 6.10
CA ASN A 14 28.74 16.57 5.08
C ASN A 14 27.90 16.86 3.83
N LYS A 15 26.59 16.60 3.88
CA LYS A 15 25.67 16.90 2.78
C LYS A 15 24.96 18.21 3.07
N GLU A 16 24.91 19.08 2.07
CA GLU A 16 24.18 20.35 2.11
C GLU A 16 22.66 20.13 1.94
N TYR A 17 22.09 19.23 2.74
CA TYR A 17 20.66 18.93 2.71
C TYR A 17 19.95 19.75 3.78
N ASP A 18 18.85 20.39 3.39
CA ASP A 18 17.92 20.94 4.37
C ASP A 18 17.18 19.83 5.13
N ILE A 19 16.57 20.20 6.26
CA ILE A 19 15.89 19.25 7.14
C ILE A 19 14.76 18.48 6.44
N ASN A 20 14.01 19.10 5.54
CA ASN A 20 12.91 18.45 4.82
C ASN A 20 13.45 17.41 3.84
N LYS A 21 14.58 17.70 3.19
CA LYS A 21 15.26 16.74 2.32
C LYS A 21 15.78 15.54 3.11
N ILE A 22 16.36 15.75 4.30
CA ILE A 22 16.79 14.64 5.17
C ILE A 22 15.60 13.75 5.56
N VAL A 23 14.49 14.35 6.00
CA VAL A 23 13.27 13.60 6.37
C VAL A 23 12.78 12.75 5.21
N ASN A 24 12.66 13.33 4.00
CA ASN A 24 12.21 12.61 2.82
C ASN A 24 13.14 11.45 2.43
N GLU A 25 14.45 11.62 2.54
CA GLU A 25 15.42 10.56 2.23
C GLU A 25 15.38 9.43 3.27
N ILE A 26 15.17 9.72 4.55
CA ILE A 26 14.97 8.70 5.59
C ILE A 26 13.69 7.90 5.32
N ASP A 27 12.59 8.56 4.95
CA ASP A 27 11.33 7.90 4.64
C ASP A 27 11.45 6.95 3.43
N LYS A 28 12.23 7.34 2.41
CA LYS A 28 12.57 6.48 1.27
C LYS A 28 13.48 5.33 1.67
N LEU A 29 14.56 5.61 2.40
CA LEU A 29 15.52 4.61 2.86
C LEU A 29 14.82 3.44 3.55
N LYS A 30 13.83 3.73 4.40
CA LYS A 30 13.04 2.69 5.06
C LYS A 30 12.38 1.74 4.06
N ILE A 31 11.80 2.27 3.00
CA ILE A 31 11.08 1.48 1.98
C ILE A 31 12.10 0.72 1.15
N ASP A 32 13.17 1.38 0.71
CA ASP A 32 14.19 0.81 -0.17
C ASP A 32 14.91 -0.35 0.51
N VAL A 33 15.32 -0.20 1.78
CA VAL A 33 15.98 -1.28 2.53
C VAL A 33 15.06 -2.49 2.71
N VAL A 34 13.79 -2.27 3.06
CA VAL A 34 12.84 -3.38 3.25
C VAL A 34 12.51 -4.05 1.93
N LYS A 35 12.38 -3.27 0.85
CA LYS A 35 12.17 -3.78 -0.50
C LYS A 35 13.35 -4.64 -0.93
N ASP A 36 14.58 -4.11 -0.87
CA ASP A 36 15.77 -4.85 -1.27
C ASP A 36 15.94 -6.13 -0.45
N TYR A 37 15.66 -6.09 0.86
CA TYR A 37 15.72 -7.27 1.69
C TYR A 37 14.72 -8.36 1.25
N LEU A 38 13.49 -7.97 0.92
CA LEU A 38 12.44 -8.91 0.50
C LEU A 38 12.61 -9.39 -0.94
N ASP A 39 13.05 -8.54 -1.86
CA ASP A 39 13.30 -8.91 -3.25
C ASP A 39 14.45 -9.94 -3.35
N ASN A 40 15.39 -9.93 -2.39
CA ASN A 40 16.45 -10.93 -2.26
C ASN A 40 16.11 -12.09 -1.31
N SER A 41 14.91 -12.10 -0.72
CA SER A 41 14.42 -13.18 0.14
C SER A 41 13.75 -14.27 -0.71
N PRO A 42 13.85 -15.57 -0.32
CA PRO A 42 13.07 -16.63 -0.94
C PRO A 42 11.56 -16.55 -0.66
N ASP A 43 11.13 -15.60 0.17
CA ASP A 43 9.72 -15.38 0.48
C ASP A 43 9.01 -14.69 -0.69
N GLU A 44 8.03 -15.37 -1.29
CA GLU A 44 7.19 -14.85 -2.38
C GLU A 44 5.95 -14.08 -1.89
N SER A 45 5.83 -13.87 -0.58
CA SER A 45 4.73 -13.12 0.00
C SER A 45 4.81 -11.63 -0.33
N LEU A 46 3.64 -11.04 -0.54
CA LEU A 46 3.49 -9.59 -0.64
C LEU A 46 3.27 -8.98 0.76
N TYR A 47 3.80 -7.78 0.96
CA TYR A 47 3.74 -7.07 2.23
C TYR A 47 3.18 -5.66 2.07
N VAL A 48 2.54 -5.21 3.15
CA VAL A 48 1.94 -3.88 3.26
C VAL A 48 2.58 -3.12 4.42
N ILE A 49 3.14 -1.94 4.12
CA ILE A 49 3.56 -0.96 5.13
C ILE A 49 2.33 -0.13 5.53
N LYS A 50 1.96 -0.21 6.81
CA LYS A 50 0.90 0.60 7.41
C LYS A 50 1.33 2.06 7.56
N ARG A 51 0.37 2.95 7.76
CA ARG A 51 0.65 4.37 8.09
C ARG A 51 1.50 4.52 9.36
N SER A 52 1.31 3.65 10.34
CA SER A 52 2.14 3.58 11.55
C SER A 52 3.58 3.14 11.29
N GLY A 53 3.87 2.66 10.09
CA GLY A 53 5.17 2.13 9.70
C GLY A 53 5.36 0.64 9.97
N ASN A 54 4.38 -0.05 10.56
CA ASN A 54 4.40 -1.49 10.76
C ASN A 54 4.25 -2.23 9.42
N LEU A 55 4.94 -3.36 9.29
CA LEU A 55 4.82 -4.27 8.15
C LEU A 55 3.81 -5.38 8.49
N GLU A 56 2.92 -5.71 7.56
CA GLU A 56 2.08 -6.89 7.63
C GLU A 56 2.07 -7.62 6.28
N GLN A 57 1.80 -8.92 6.29
CA GLN A 57 1.56 -9.66 5.05
C GLN A 57 0.26 -9.15 4.40
N TYR A 58 0.28 -9.00 3.07
CA TYR A 58 -0.90 -8.66 2.27
C TYR A 58 -1.99 -9.71 2.46
N SER A 59 -3.23 -9.24 2.57
CA SER A 59 -4.40 -10.11 2.75
C SER A 59 -5.51 -9.66 1.82
N ARG A 60 -5.74 -10.48 0.79
CA ARG A 60 -6.84 -10.32 -0.17
C ARG A 60 -8.18 -10.18 0.53
N ASP A 61 -8.43 -10.98 1.58
CA ASP A 61 -9.66 -10.94 2.38
C ASP A 61 -9.90 -9.61 3.09
N LYS A 62 -8.84 -8.90 3.52
CA LYS A 62 -8.99 -7.56 4.10
C LYS A 62 -9.50 -6.57 3.05
N ILE A 63 -9.01 -6.67 1.81
CA ILE A 63 -9.40 -5.79 0.71
C ILE A 63 -10.83 -6.09 0.27
N ALA A 64 -11.16 -7.36 0.06
CA ALA A 64 -12.50 -7.81 -0.28
C ALA A 64 -13.54 -7.33 0.74
N ARG A 65 -13.25 -7.47 2.04
CA ARG A 65 -14.12 -6.93 3.11
C ARG A 65 -14.26 -5.42 3.04
N SER A 66 -13.18 -4.69 2.78
CA SER A 66 -13.24 -3.23 2.67
C SER A 66 -14.14 -2.76 1.52
N ILE A 67 -14.14 -3.46 0.39
CA ILE A 67 -15.02 -3.14 -0.76
C ILE A 67 -16.47 -3.51 -0.45
N LYS A 68 -16.71 -4.69 0.13
CA LYS A 68 -18.06 -5.10 0.55
C LYS A 68 -18.66 -4.09 1.53
N ASN A 69 -17.91 -3.66 2.54
CA ASN A 69 -18.37 -2.65 3.48
C ASN A 69 -18.75 -1.33 2.78
N ALA A 70 -18.00 -0.91 1.75
CA ALA A 70 -18.33 0.27 0.97
C ALA A 70 -19.63 0.09 0.15
N ALA A 71 -19.85 -1.09 -0.44
CA ALA A 71 -21.08 -1.42 -1.15
C ALA A 71 -22.29 -1.51 -0.19
N ASP A 72 -22.13 -2.13 0.97
CA ASP A 72 -23.20 -2.25 1.97
C ASP A 72 -23.61 -0.86 2.49
N SER A 73 -22.66 0.08 2.63
CA SER A 73 -22.91 1.42 3.15
C SER A 73 -23.87 2.28 2.31
N ASN A 74 -24.01 1.99 1.01
CA ASN A 74 -24.93 2.67 0.10
C ASN A 74 -25.98 1.72 -0.52
N GLY A 75 -26.19 0.55 0.10
CA GLY A 75 -27.17 -0.45 -0.34
C GLY A 75 -26.89 -1.02 -1.73
N GLN A 76 -25.65 -0.97 -2.20
CA GLN A 76 -25.24 -1.64 -3.43
C GLN A 76 -24.93 -3.10 -3.13
N TYR A 77 -25.26 -3.98 -4.09
CA TYR A 77 -24.96 -5.40 -4.01
C TYR A 77 -23.76 -5.72 -4.88
N LEU A 78 -22.79 -6.45 -4.30
CA LEU A 78 -21.72 -7.11 -5.04
C LEU A 78 -21.86 -8.60 -4.83
N ASN A 79 -22.01 -9.34 -5.93
CA ASN A 79 -21.97 -10.79 -5.87
C ASN A 79 -20.53 -11.29 -5.69
N ARG A 80 -20.35 -12.60 -5.50
CA ARG A 80 -19.03 -13.19 -5.33
C ARG A 80 -18.12 -12.94 -6.54
N SER A 81 -18.61 -13.13 -7.75
CA SER A 81 -17.84 -12.93 -8.98
C SER A 81 -17.37 -11.49 -9.15
N ASP A 82 -18.23 -10.50 -8.85
CA ASP A 82 -17.87 -9.08 -8.90
C ASP A 82 -16.68 -8.78 -7.99
N VAL A 83 -16.69 -9.32 -6.77
CA VAL A 83 -15.60 -9.15 -5.81
C VAL A 83 -14.33 -9.84 -6.29
N GLU A 84 -14.43 -11.04 -6.89
CA GLU A 84 -13.27 -11.75 -7.42
C GLU A 84 -12.60 -10.98 -8.57
N ILE A 85 -13.38 -10.37 -9.47
CA ILE A 85 -12.88 -9.53 -10.57
C ILE A 85 -12.09 -8.35 -9.98
N LEU A 86 -12.72 -7.56 -9.09
CA LEU A 86 -12.07 -6.43 -8.44
C LEU A 86 -10.78 -6.83 -7.69
N MET A 87 -10.76 -8.03 -7.08
CA MET A 87 -9.57 -8.52 -6.39
C MET A 87 -8.45 -8.94 -7.34
N GLU A 88 -8.79 -9.46 -8.52
CA GLU A 88 -7.80 -9.78 -9.53
C GLU A 88 -7.18 -8.49 -10.10
N ASP A 89 -7.99 -7.47 -10.37
CA ASP A 89 -7.49 -6.17 -10.86
C ASP A 89 -6.53 -5.51 -9.88
N VAL A 90 -6.88 -5.48 -8.59
CA VAL A 90 -5.98 -4.99 -7.53
C VAL A 90 -4.69 -5.80 -7.49
N SER A 91 -4.78 -7.12 -7.64
CA SER A 91 -3.60 -7.99 -7.65
C SER A 91 -2.73 -7.77 -8.89
N ASN A 92 -3.33 -7.50 -10.05
CA ASN A 92 -2.62 -7.21 -11.28
C ASN A 92 -1.87 -5.88 -11.20
N HIS A 93 -2.50 -4.82 -10.67
CA HIS A 93 -1.80 -3.56 -10.39
C HIS A 93 -0.57 -3.73 -9.48
N MET A 94 -0.64 -4.65 -8.51
CA MET A 94 0.52 -4.97 -7.66
C MET A 94 1.60 -5.74 -8.43
N LYS A 95 1.21 -6.78 -9.21
CA LYS A 95 2.15 -7.59 -10.00
C LYS A 95 2.93 -6.75 -11.02
N ASP A 96 2.26 -5.81 -11.68
CA ASP A 96 2.86 -4.95 -12.71
C ASP A 96 4.01 -4.07 -12.19
N LEU A 97 4.03 -3.79 -10.88
CA LEU A 97 5.07 -2.97 -10.25
C LEU A 97 6.33 -3.75 -9.86
N ASN A 98 6.33 -5.08 -10.05
CA ASN A 98 7.49 -5.96 -9.85
C ASN A 98 8.27 -5.68 -8.54
N ARG A 99 7.54 -5.61 -7.42
CA ARG A 99 8.09 -5.43 -6.08
C ARG A 99 7.22 -6.15 -5.05
N LYS A 100 7.80 -6.53 -3.91
CA LYS A 100 7.06 -7.27 -2.86
C LYS A 100 6.41 -6.40 -1.78
N VAL A 101 6.64 -5.08 -1.77
CA VAL A 101 6.24 -4.20 -0.66
C VAL A 101 5.47 -2.99 -1.13
N PHE A 102 4.32 -2.71 -0.50
CA PHE A 102 3.41 -1.62 -0.86
C PHE A 102 2.96 -0.84 0.37
N LYS A 103 2.76 0.47 0.26
CA LYS A 103 2.09 1.24 1.32
C LYS A 103 0.59 0.95 1.30
N THR A 104 -0.06 1.04 2.46
CA THR A 104 -1.53 0.95 2.56
C THR A 104 -2.24 1.96 1.66
N SER A 105 -1.68 3.16 1.49
CA SER A 105 -2.21 4.18 0.59
C SER A 105 -2.19 3.72 -0.87
N GLU A 106 -1.14 3.02 -1.31
CA GLU A 106 -1.03 2.52 -2.69
C GLU A 106 -2.08 1.46 -2.96
N ILE A 107 -2.30 0.53 -2.01
CA ILE A 107 -3.36 -0.47 -2.13
C ILE A 107 -4.75 0.18 -2.22
N LYS A 108 -5.00 1.25 -1.45
CA LYS A 108 -6.24 2.03 -1.55
C LYS A 108 -6.40 2.68 -2.93
N GLU A 109 -5.32 3.17 -3.54
CA GLU A 109 -5.34 3.69 -4.91
C GLU A 109 -5.68 2.60 -5.93
N PHE A 110 -5.11 1.40 -5.80
CA PHE A 110 -5.43 0.28 -6.69
C PHE A 110 -6.91 -0.12 -6.60
N VAL A 111 -7.46 -0.20 -5.37
CA VAL A 111 -8.89 -0.48 -5.18
C VAL A 111 -9.78 0.57 -5.85
N LYS A 112 -9.43 1.85 -5.68
CA LYS A 112 -10.14 2.96 -6.32
C LYS A 112 -10.10 2.86 -7.84
N GLN A 113 -8.95 2.50 -8.40
CA GLN A 113 -8.79 2.33 -9.84
C GLN A 113 -9.64 1.15 -10.35
N SER A 114 -9.57 -0.01 -9.71
CA SER A 114 -10.38 -1.18 -10.09
C SER A 114 -11.89 -0.91 -10.00
N LEU A 115 -12.37 -0.25 -8.94
CA LEU A 115 -13.79 0.13 -8.84
C LEU A 115 -14.23 1.06 -9.98
N LYS A 116 -13.33 1.94 -10.43
CA LYS A 116 -13.61 2.88 -11.53
C LYS A 116 -13.62 2.15 -12.88
N ASP A 117 -12.64 1.30 -13.12
CA ASP A 117 -12.46 0.57 -14.39
C ASP A 117 -13.61 -0.42 -14.63
N GLU A 118 -14.08 -1.07 -13.57
CA GLU A 118 -15.23 -1.98 -13.61
C GLU A 118 -16.61 -1.26 -13.54
N GLY A 119 -16.63 0.08 -13.53
CA GLY A 119 -17.87 0.86 -13.60
C GLY A 119 -18.66 0.96 -12.28
N TYR A 120 -18.08 0.57 -11.14
CA TYR A 120 -18.70 0.65 -9.82
C TYR A 120 -18.61 2.05 -9.17
N GLY A 121 -18.96 3.10 -9.92
CA GLY A 121 -18.80 4.50 -9.50
C GLY A 121 -19.45 4.85 -8.15
N LYS A 122 -20.64 4.32 -7.86
CA LYS A 122 -21.30 4.55 -6.56
C LYS A 122 -20.54 3.92 -5.39
N ILE A 123 -19.96 2.74 -5.59
CA ILE A 123 -19.17 2.03 -4.58
C ILE A 123 -17.82 2.73 -4.40
N TYR A 124 -17.23 3.25 -5.48
CA TYR A 124 -16.07 4.13 -5.43
C TYR A 124 -16.30 5.33 -4.51
N ASP A 125 -17.41 6.06 -4.68
CA ASP A 125 -17.71 7.24 -3.86
C ASP A 125 -17.84 6.89 -2.37
N SER A 126 -18.52 5.78 -2.05
CA SER A 126 -18.60 5.25 -0.69
C SER A 126 -17.24 4.82 -0.15
N TYR A 127 -16.41 4.17 -0.97
CA TYR A 127 -15.09 3.71 -0.58
C TYR A 127 -14.18 4.89 -0.24
N VAL A 128 -14.15 5.93 -1.09
CA VAL A 128 -13.40 7.16 -0.85
C VAL A 128 -13.82 7.82 0.46
N SER A 129 -15.12 7.90 0.72
CA SER A 129 -15.66 8.48 1.96
C SER A 129 -15.26 7.66 3.18
N TYR A 130 -15.29 6.33 3.08
CA TYR A 130 -14.92 5.40 4.15
C TYR A 130 -13.43 5.48 4.53
N ILE A 131 -12.54 5.59 3.54
CA ILE A 131 -11.08 5.53 3.77
C ILE A 131 -10.45 6.84 4.23
N GLN A 132 -11.19 7.96 4.17
CA GLN A 132 -10.78 9.29 4.66
C GLN A 132 -10.95 9.43 6.18
N VAL A 133 -11.81 8.61 6.79
CA VAL A 133 -11.98 8.49 8.24
C VAL A 133 -10.80 7.71 8.84
#